data_AF-A0A8K0GMR7-F1
#
_entry.id   AF-A0A8K0GMR7-F1
#
_cell.length_a   1.000
_cell.length_b   1.000
_cell.length_c   1.000
_cell.angle_alpha   90.00
_cell.angle_beta   90.00
_cell.angle_gamma   90.00
#
_symmetry.space_group_name_H-M   'P 1'
#
loop_
_entity.id
_entity.type
_entity.pdbx_description
1 polymer ?
#
loop_
_entity_poly.entity_id
_entity_poly.type
_entity_poly.pdbx_seq_one_letter_code
_entity_poly.pdbx_strand_id
1 'polypeptide(L)'
;MKFSIGPSIWVIFSILFLFVASSFIVCNIENYSEIELPKVTGPECIAFDCHGNGPYVSVSDGRILKWQGQKFGWTEFAITSSKRQVLMQRNLCDGTSNPNLEPICGRPLGLKFNPTDCNMYIADAYFGLLMVGQNGGVAKQLATSAEGVPFNFTNALDIDSQTGMIYFTDSSTRFQRSHKKLQDQVIDKIASWGKDPVASKLDEEGNIVQVLDGKGGATFNSISDVEEHNGSLWLGSAVKPYVGLIKI
;
A
#
# COMPACT_ATOMS: atom_id res chain seq x y z
N MET A 1 80.40 9.21 22.18
CA MET A 1 79.50 10.27 21.68
C MET A 1 78.13 10.07 22.32
N LYS A 2 77.63 11.09 23.04
CA LYS A 2 76.29 11.13 23.67
C LYS A 2 75.42 12.12 22.90
N PHE A 3 74.22 11.71 22.50
CA PHE A 3 73.01 12.50 22.19
C PHE A 3 71.83 11.50 22.33
N SER A 4 70.94 11.57 23.34
CA SER A 4 69.71 12.39 23.51
C SER A 4 68.76 12.24 22.29
N ILE A 5 67.44 11.96 22.34
CA ILE A 5 66.26 12.40 23.14
C ILE A 5 65.13 11.35 22.88
N GLY A 6 64.35 10.82 23.83
CA GLY A 6 63.01 11.33 24.24
C GLY A 6 61.94 10.21 24.22
N PRO A 7 60.88 10.26 25.06
CA PRO A 7 59.88 9.20 25.18
C PRO A 7 58.78 9.30 24.11
N SER A 8 58.32 8.12 23.68
CA SER A 8 57.34 7.85 22.64
C SER A 8 56.02 8.60 22.85
N ILE A 9 55.69 9.50 21.92
CA ILE A 9 54.39 10.17 21.84
C ILE A 9 53.35 9.17 21.35
N TRP A 10 52.34 8.91 22.17
CA TRP A 10 51.11 8.24 21.77
C TRP A 10 50.33 9.15 20.82
N VAL A 11 50.27 8.80 19.53
CA VAL A 11 49.37 9.44 18.58
C VAL A 11 47.99 8.83 18.78
N ILE A 12 47.14 9.52 19.55
CA ILE A 12 45.70 9.23 19.62
C ILE A 12 45.10 9.78 18.32
N PHE A 13 44.76 8.89 17.38
CA PHE A 13 43.86 9.23 16.28
C PHE A 13 42.45 9.40 16.86
N SER A 14 42.13 10.61 17.31
CA SER A 14 40.75 11.00 17.57
C SER A 14 40.05 11.15 16.22
N ILE A 15 39.40 10.09 15.76
CA ILE A 15 38.41 10.16 14.70
C ILE A 15 37.24 10.95 15.28
N LEU A 16 37.22 12.25 15.00
CA LEU A 16 36.07 13.10 15.25
C LEU A 16 34.97 12.63 14.29
N PHE A 17 34.16 11.65 14.72
CA PHE A 17 32.88 11.37 14.08
C PHE A 17 32.04 12.63 14.27
N LEU A 18 32.09 13.50 13.27
CA LEU A 18 31.07 14.52 13.07
C LEU A 18 29.77 13.76 12.87
N PHE A 19 29.04 13.55 13.97
CA PHE A 19 27.61 13.30 13.93
C PHE A 19 27.01 14.54 13.27
N VAL A 20 26.96 14.54 11.94
CA VAL A 20 26.00 15.37 11.22
C VAL A 20 24.67 14.82 11.66
N ALA A 21 24.05 15.48 12.63
CA ALA A 21 22.65 15.25 12.94
C ALA A 21 21.91 15.59 11.64
N SER A 22 21.62 14.57 10.83
CA SER A 22 20.67 14.70 9.74
C SER A 22 19.40 15.16 10.41
N SER A 23 19.09 16.44 10.30
CA SER A 23 17.79 16.99 10.64
C SER A 23 16.81 16.25 9.74
N PHE A 24 16.29 15.13 10.21
CA PHE A 24 15.24 14.40 9.52
C PHE A 24 14.12 15.40 9.29
N ILE A 25 13.83 15.69 8.02
CA ILE A 25 12.68 16.52 7.69
C ILE A 25 11.48 15.65 8.04
N VAL A 26 10.92 15.89 9.23
CA VAL A 26 9.62 15.32 9.59
C VAL A 26 8.64 15.84 8.56
N CYS A 27 7.93 14.95 7.87
CA CYS A 27 6.91 15.36 6.91
C CYS A 27 5.90 16.26 7.64
N ASN A 28 5.74 17.50 7.17
CA ASN A 28 4.93 18.48 7.89
C ASN A 28 3.45 18.14 7.69
N ILE A 29 2.81 17.62 8.75
CA ILE A 29 1.42 17.14 8.74
C ILE A 29 0.42 18.27 8.39
N GLU A 30 0.84 19.53 8.42
CA GLU A 30 0.03 20.70 8.02
C GLU A 30 -0.53 20.61 6.59
N ASN A 31 0.09 19.82 5.70
CA ASN A 31 -0.36 19.59 4.33
C ASN A 31 -1.20 18.32 4.14
N TYR A 32 -1.61 17.68 5.23
CA TYR A 32 -2.44 16.48 5.20
C TYR A 32 -3.92 16.81 4.95
N SER A 33 -4.57 15.98 4.14
CA SER A 33 -6.00 16.05 3.84
C SER A 33 -6.55 14.64 3.60
N GLU A 34 -7.87 14.51 3.73
CA GLU A 34 -8.58 13.25 3.58
C GLU A 34 -9.57 13.33 2.42
N ILE A 35 -9.61 12.26 1.63
CA ILE A 35 -10.61 12.09 0.57
C ILE A 35 -11.53 10.94 0.97
N GLU A 36 -12.69 11.31 1.52
CA GLU A 36 -13.71 10.39 2.01
C GLU A 36 -14.24 9.45 0.92
N LEU A 37 -14.38 8.17 1.26
CA LEU A 37 -14.93 7.13 0.39
C LEU A 37 -16.47 7.09 0.49
N PRO A 38 -17.17 6.62 -0.56
CA PRO A 38 -18.62 6.57 -0.57
C PRO A 38 -19.16 5.38 0.28
N LYS A 39 -19.26 5.58 1.60
CA LYS A 39 -19.81 4.61 2.58
C LYS A 39 -19.14 3.23 2.51
N VAL A 40 -17.83 3.22 2.31
CA VAL A 40 -17.00 2.01 2.30
C VAL A 40 -15.67 2.34 2.97
N THR A 41 -14.94 1.32 3.40
CA THR A 41 -13.65 1.48 4.08
C THR A 41 -12.55 0.66 3.41
N GLY A 42 -11.33 0.85 3.90
CA GLY A 42 -10.16 0.06 3.55
C GLY A 42 -9.70 0.23 2.12
N PRO A 43 -9.32 1.46 1.68
CA PRO A 43 -8.64 1.68 0.41
C PRO A 43 -7.25 1.02 0.48
N GLU A 44 -7.19 -0.30 0.29
CA GLU A 44 -6.02 -1.11 0.62
C GLU A 44 -4.82 -0.74 -0.24
N CYS A 45 -5.03 -0.60 -1.54
CA CYS A 45 -3.99 -0.31 -2.51
C CYS A 45 -4.40 0.85 -3.40
N ILE A 46 -3.43 1.68 -3.78
CA ILE A 46 -3.55 2.84 -4.64
C ILE A 46 -2.77 2.58 -5.93
N ALA A 47 -3.30 3.08 -7.05
CA ALA A 47 -2.58 3.08 -8.32
C ALA A 47 -2.95 4.31 -9.15
N PHE A 48 -2.03 4.76 -10.00
CA PHE A 48 -2.30 5.68 -11.11
C PHE A 48 -2.18 4.95 -12.44
N ASP A 49 -2.99 5.36 -13.41
CA ASP A 49 -2.94 4.78 -14.75
C ASP A 49 -1.72 5.26 -15.54
N CYS A 50 -1.46 4.61 -16.68
CA CYS A 50 -0.32 4.92 -17.54
C CYS A 50 -0.34 6.37 -18.11
N HIS A 51 -1.47 7.07 -18.04
CA HIS A 51 -1.61 8.47 -18.44
C HIS A 51 -1.52 9.43 -17.24
N GLY A 52 -1.26 8.90 -16.04
CA GLY A 52 -1.18 9.65 -14.79
C GLY A 52 -2.54 10.05 -14.20
N ASN A 53 -3.66 9.49 -14.69
CA ASN A 53 -4.95 9.74 -14.04
C ASN A 53 -5.14 8.83 -12.83
N GLY A 54 -6.03 9.26 -11.93
CA GLY A 54 -6.34 8.56 -10.70
C GLY A 54 -6.53 9.54 -9.54
N PRO A 55 -6.37 9.07 -8.29
CA PRO A 55 -6.04 7.69 -7.93
C PRO A 55 -7.16 6.68 -8.24
N TYR A 56 -6.76 5.44 -8.43
CA TYR A 56 -7.61 4.25 -8.35
C TYR A 56 -7.34 3.56 -7.01
N VAL A 57 -8.38 3.11 -6.31
CA VAL A 57 -8.22 2.45 -5.00
C VAL A 57 -9.07 1.20 -4.89
N SER A 58 -8.49 0.12 -4.36
CA SER A 58 -9.24 -1.09 -4.02
C SER A 58 -9.86 -0.97 -2.63
N VAL A 59 -11.17 -1.23 -2.49
CA VAL A 59 -11.88 -1.07 -1.21
C VAL A 59 -12.35 -2.40 -0.61
N SER A 60 -12.73 -2.38 0.67
CA SER A 60 -13.06 -3.60 1.44
C SER A 60 -14.19 -4.42 0.88
N ASP A 61 -15.10 -3.79 0.14
CA ASP A 61 -16.21 -4.52 -0.46
C ASP A 61 -15.88 -5.21 -1.79
N GLY A 62 -14.65 -5.12 -2.30
CA GLY A 62 -14.22 -5.76 -3.54
C GLY A 62 -14.33 -4.89 -4.80
N ARG A 63 -14.78 -3.63 -4.68
CA ARG A 63 -14.70 -2.64 -5.76
C ARG A 63 -13.31 -2.05 -5.90
N ILE A 64 -13.05 -1.52 -7.09
CA ILE A 64 -12.00 -0.55 -7.36
C ILE A 64 -12.70 0.75 -7.74
N LEU A 65 -12.40 1.82 -7.01
CA LEU A 65 -12.97 3.15 -7.22
C LEU A 65 -11.93 4.06 -7.87
N LYS A 66 -12.37 4.96 -8.75
CA LYS A 66 -11.55 6.01 -9.34
C LYS A 66 -11.99 7.37 -8.81
N TRP A 67 -11.04 8.17 -8.35
CA TRP A 67 -11.29 9.57 -7.99
C TRP A 67 -11.31 10.43 -9.26
N GLN A 68 -12.37 11.21 -9.44
CA GLN A 68 -12.56 12.08 -10.61
C GLN A 68 -12.42 13.57 -10.26
N GLY A 69 -11.79 13.87 -9.12
CA GLY A 69 -11.68 15.23 -8.59
C GLY A 69 -12.90 15.66 -7.76
N GLN A 70 -12.75 16.79 -7.06
CA GLN A 70 -13.73 17.27 -6.07
C GLN A 70 -15.15 17.47 -6.63
N LYS A 71 -15.26 17.80 -7.92
CA LYS A 71 -16.56 18.04 -8.58
C LYS A 71 -17.36 16.76 -8.82
N PHE A 72 -16.69 15.65 -9.11
CA PHE A 72 -17.32 14.40 -9.55
C PHE A 72 -17.24 13.29 -8.50
N GLY A 73 -16.28 13.37 -7.58
CA GLY A 73 -16.13 12.42 -6.50
C GLY A 73 -15.57 11.07 -6.95
N TRP A 74 -15.89 10.04 -6.18
CA TRP A 74 -15.53 8.65 -6.49
C TRP A 74 -16.53 8.01 -7.43
N THR A 75 -16.03 7.30 -8.43
CA THR A 75 -16.82 6.47 -9.34
C THR A 75 -16.35 5.03 -9.30
N GLU A 76 -17.27 4.07 -9.39
CA GLU A 76 -16.92 2.66 -9.55
C GLU A 76 -16.19 2.46 -10.88
N PHE A 77 -14.96 1.97 -10.83
CA PHE A 77 -14.17 1.64 -12.00
C PHE A 77 -14.30 0.15 -12.33
N ALA A 78 -14.04 -0.72 -11.36
CA ALA A 78 -14.07 -2.16 -11.59
C ALA A 78 -14.59 -2.96 -10.39
N ILE A 79 -15.00 -4.19 -10.65
CA ILE A 79 -15.37 -5.20 -9.64
C ILE A 79 -14.61 -6.50 -9.91
N THR A 80 -14.14 -7.16 -8.85
CA THR A 80 -13.39 -8.42 -8.98
C THR A 80 -14.28 -9.65 -9.06
N SER A 81 -15.40 -9.65 -8.33
CA SER A 81 -16.40 -10.74 -8.37
C SER A 81 -17.36 -10.58 -9.54
N SER A 82 -17.33 -11.51 -10.51
CA SER A 82 -18.30 -11.57 -11.62
C SER A 82 -19.74 -11.78 -11.15
N LYS A 83 -19.91 -12.43 -9.99
CA LYS A 83 -21.21 -12.67 -9.34
C LYS A 83 -21.92 -11.35 -9.00
N ARG A 84 -21.18 -10.30 -8.67
CA ARG A 84 -21.73 -8.99 -8.29
C ARG A 84 -22.56 -8.30 -9.38
N GLN A 85 -22.53 -8.77 -10.63
CA GLN A 85 -23.44 -8.32 -11.69
C GLN A 85 -24.92 -8.57 -11.36
N VAL A 86 -25.24 -9.55 -10.49
CA VAL A 86 -26.61 -9.81 -10.04
C VAL A 86 -26.98 -8.84 -8.91
N LEU A 87 -28.10 -8.13 -9.04
CA LEU A 87 -28.57 -7.10 -8.09
C LEU A 87 -28.56 -7.57 -6.61
N MET A 88 -28.94 -8.82 -6.34
CA MET A 88 -28.94 -9.38 -4.99
C MET A 88 -27.53 -9.48 -4.38
N GLN A 89 -26.52 -9.79 -5.20
CA GLN A 89 -25.13 -9.84 -4.77
C GLN A 89 -24.50 -8.46 -4.71
N ARG A 90 -24.95 -7.51 -5.55
CA ARG A 90 -24.54 -6.12 -5.41
C ARG A 90 -24.96 -5.55 -4.04
N ASN A 91 -26.21 -5.75 -3.64
CA ASN A 91 -26.70 -5.29 -2.34
C ASN A 91 -26.02 -5.99 -1.14
N LEU A 92 -25.51 -7.21 -1.34
CA LEU A 92 -24.76 -7.94 -0.32
C LEU A 92 -23.35 -7.36 -0.12
N CYS A 93 -22.71 -6.92 -1.22
CA CYS A 93 -21.33 -6.48 -1.21
C CYS A 93 -21.19 -4.97 -0.99
N ASP A 94 -21.91 -4.13 -1.73
CA ASP A 94 -21.68 -2.67 -1.75
C ASP A 94 -21.71 -2.05 -0.34
N GLY A 95 -20.57 -1.47 0.08
CA GLY A 95 -20.40 -0.83 1.39
C GLY A 95 -20.10 -1.78 2.55
N THR A 96 -20.00 -3.10 2.32
CA THR A 96 -19.67 -4.05 3.37
C THR A 96 -18.20 -3.97 3.80
N SER A 97 -17.96 -4.12 5.09
CA SER A 97 -16.64 -4.32 5.68
C SER A 97 -16.52 -5.68 6.37
N ASN A 98 -17.51 -6.57 6.18
CA ASN A 98 -17.53 -7.89 6.82
C ASN A 98 -16.53 -8.83 6.13
N PRO A 99 -15.45 -9.28 6.81
CA PRO A 99 -14.44 -10.14 6.20
C PRO A 99 -15.00 -11.48 5.70
N ASN A 100 -16.10 -11.95 6.27
CA ASN A 100 -16.75 -13.21 5.87
C ASN A 100 -17.41 -13.12 4.48
N LEU A 101 -17.64 -11.91 3.96
CA LEU A 101 -18.19 -11.70 2.62
C LEU A 101 -17.10 -11.51 1.57
N GLU A 102 -15.83 -11.31 1.96
CA GLU A 102 -14.72 -11.18 1.01
C GLU A 102 -14.60 -12.38 0.04
N PRO A 103 -14.79 -13.67 0.43
CA PRO A 103 -14.80 -14.79 -0.53
C PRO A 103 -15.88 -14.70 -1.62
N ILE A 104 -16.94 -13.90 -1.39
CA ILE A 104 -18.05 -13.69 -2.32
C ILE A 104 -17.83 -12.42 -3.13
N CYS A 105 -17.42 -11.34 -2.45
CA CYS A 105 -17.35 -9.99 -2.98
C CYS A 105 -15.99 -9.66 -3.61
N GLY A 106 -14.94 -10.37 -3.20
CA GLY A 106 -13.55 -10.08 -3.49
C GLY A 106 -12.91 -9.17 -2.46
N ARG A 107 -11.58 -9.19 -2.40
CA ARG A 107 -10.77 -8.24 -1.64
C ARG A 107 -9.46 -7.98 -2.41
N PRO A 108 -9.45 -7.01 -3.34
CA PRO A 108 -8.26 -6.65 -4.09
C PRO A 108 -7.22 -5.97 -3.19
N LEU A 109 -6.01 -6.53 -3.14
CA LEU A 109 -4.93 -6.08 -2.25
C LEU A 109 -3.72 -5.51 -2.99
N GLY A 110 -3.60 -5.80 -4.28
CA GLY A 110 -2.55 -5.25 -5.14
C GLY A 110 -3.14 -4.79 -6.46
N LEU A 111 -2.78 -3.59 -6.88
CA LEU A 111 -3.16 -2.98 -8.14
C LEU A 111 -1.90 -2.52 -8.87
N LYS A 112 -1.80 -2.78 -10.17
CA LYS A 112 -0.77 -2.18 -11.01
C LYS A 112 -1.29 -2.00 -12.42
N PHE A 113 -1.07 -0.82 -12.99
CA PHE A 113 -1.27 -0.62 -14.42
C PHE A 113 -0.03 -1.06 -15.18
N ASN A 114 -0.24 -1.79 -16.27
CA ASN A 114 0.82 -2.04 -17.24
C ASN A 114 1.08 -0.73 -18.01
N PRO A 115 2.33 -0.25 -18.07
CA PRO A 115 2.66 1.03 -18.68
C PRO A 115 2.49 1.05 -20.20
N THR A 116 2.43 -0.12 -20.87
CA THR A 116 2.35 -0.23 -22.32
C THR A 116 0.93 -0.27 -22.85
N ASP A 117 0.07 -1.11 -22.27
CA ASP A 117 -1.32 -1.30 -22.73
C ASP A 117 -2.36 -0.62 -21.83
N CYS A 118 -1.93 -0.06 -20.70
CA CYS A 118 -2.77 0.59 -19.71
C CYS A 118 -3.87 -0.29 -19.11
N ASN A 119 -3.73 -1.61 -19.18
CA ASN A 119 -4.61 -2.53 -18.46
C ASN A 119 -4.21 -2.57 -16.98
N MET A 120 -5.21 -2.65 -16.10
CA MET A 120 -4.99 -2.81 -14.67
C MET A 120 -4.98 -4.30 -14.31
N TYR A 121 -3.89 -4.73 -13.69
CA TYR A 121 -3.75 -6.05 -13.09
C TYR A 121 -4.04 -5.97 -11.60
N ILE A 122 -4.71 -7.00 -11.09
CA ILE A 122 -5.28 -7.02 -9.76
C ILE A 122 -4.92 -8.34 -9.09
N ALA A 123 -4.32 -8.28 -7.90
CA ALA A 123 -4.18 -9.42 -7.01
C ALA A 123 -5.34 -9.37 -6.01
N ASP A 124 -6.33 -10.23 -6.20
CA ASP A 124 -7.48 -10.35 -5.31
C ASP A 124 -7.28 -11.52 -4.36
N ALA A 125 -7.36 -11.28 -3.05
CA ALA A 125 -7.06 -12.27 -2.02
C ALA A 125 -7.79 -13.62 -2.19
N TYR A 126 -8.95 -13.64 -2.86
CA TYR A 126 -9.78 -14.82 -3.03
C TYR A 126 -9.88 -15.30 -4.49
N PHE A 127 -9.64 -14.40 -5.45
CA PHE A 127 -9.81 -14.70 -6.87
C PHE A 127 -8.49 -14.80 -7.65
N GLY A 128 -7.34 -14.67 -7.00
CA GLY A 128 -6.03 -14.83 -7.64
C GLY A 128 -5.66 -13.60 -8.47
N LEU A 129 -5.01 -13.84 -9.61
CA LEU A 129 -4.62 -12.78 -10.53
C LEU A 129 -5.76 -12.47 -11.52
N LEU A 130 -6.19 -11.21 -11.56
CA LEU A 130 -7.21 -10.69 -12.45
C LEU A 130 -6.65 -9.55 -13.31
N MET A 131 -7.39 -9.18 -14.35
CA MET A 131 -7.12 -8.01 -15.18
C MET A 131 -8.42 -7.33 -15.60
N VAL A 132 -8.40 -6.00 -15.65
CA VAL A 132 -9.48 -5.18 -16.23
C VAL A 132 -8.89 -4.17 -17.22
N GLY A 133 -9.60 -3.95 -18.32
CA GLY A 133 -9.19 -2.99 -19.33
C GLY A 133 -9.40 -1.54 -18.90
N GLN A 134 -8.94 -0.61 -19.75
CA GLN A 134 -9.00 0.84 -19.51
C GLN A 134 -10.41 1.40 -19.23
N ASN A 135 -11.45 0.71 -19.70
CA ASN A 135 -12.86 1.11 -19.50
C ASN A 135 -13.45 0.58 -18.18
N GLY A 136 -12.68 -0.16 -17.39
CA GLY A 136 -13.16 -0.77 -16.16
C GLY A 136 -14.15 -1.91 -16.41
N GLY A 137 -15.06 -2.13 -15.47
CA GLY A 137 -16.06 -3.19 -15.50
C GLY A 137 -15.65 -4.42 -14.69
N VAL A 138 -16.04 -5.60 -15.16
CA VAL A 138 -15.77 -6.86 -14.43
C VAL A 138 -14.38 -7.36 -14.79
N ALA A 139 -13.53 -7.53 -13.78
CA ALA A 139 -12.20 -8.05 -13.98
C ALA A 139 -12.26 -9.51 -14.48
N LYS A 140 -11.44 -9.80 -15.48
CA LYS A 140 -11.22 -11.13 -16.01
C LYS A 140 -10.19 -11.86 -15.17
N GLN A 141 -10.53 -13.06 -14.70
CA GLN A 141 -9.59 -13.93 -14.01
C GLN A 141 -8.56 -14.51 -14.97
N LEU A 142 -7.28 -14.34 -14.65
CA LEU A 142 -6.14 -14.81 -15.45
C LEU A 142 -5.51 -16.07 -14.88
N ALA A 143 -5.31 -16.13 -13.56
CA ALA A 143 -4.70 -17.28 -12.90
C ALA A 143 -5.25 -17.51 -11.49
N THR A 144 -5.47 -18.78 -11.14
CA THR A 144 -6.00 -19.22 -9.83
C THR A 144 -5.14 -20.28 -9.16
N SER A 145 -4.09 -20.75 -9.83
CA SER A 145 -3.17 -21.76 -9.34
C SER A 145 -1.85 -21.66 -10.08
N ALA A 146 -0.79 -22.18 -9.48
CA ALA A 146 0.49 -22.44 -10.12
C ALA A 146 0.96 -23.85 -9.73
N GLU A 147 1.55 -24.58 -10.67
CA GLU A 147 2.04 -25.96 -10.44
C GLU A 147 0.98 -26.91 -9.82
N GLY A 148 -0.30 -26.70 -10.16
CA GLY A 148 -1.41 -27.48 -9.62
C GLY A 148 -1.81 -27.13 -8.19
N VAL A 149 -1.17 -26.14 -7.55
CA VAL A 149 -1.53 -25.64 -6.22
C VAL A 149 -2.41 -24.39 -6.38
N PRO A 150 -3.67 -24.42 -5.88
CA PRO A 150 -4.53 -23.24 -5.87
C PRO A 150 -3.92 -22.10 -5.05
N PHE A 151 -4.04 -20.88 -5.56
CA PHE A 151 -3.74 -19.70 -4.77
C PHE A 151 -4.74 -19.55 -3.66
N ASN A 152 -4.26 -19.10 -2.51
CA ASN A 152 -5.10 -18.98 -1.34
C ASN A 152 -5.18 -17.53 -0.83
N PHE A 153 -4.11 -16.75 -0.80
CA PHE A 153 -4.10 -15.37 -0.32
C PHE A 153 -3.19 -14.49 -1.19
N THR A 154 -3.59 -14.23 -2.43
CA THR A 154 -2.84 -13.31 -3.30
C THR A 154 -2.89 -11.88 -2.79
N ASN A 155 -1.75 -11.18 -2.83
CA ASN A 155 -1.59 -9.91 -2.11
C ASN A 155 -1.00 -8.80 -2.99
N ALA A 156 0.32 -8.73 -3.11
CA ALA A 156 1.00 -7.71 -3.91
C ALA A 156 1.32 -8.22 -5.32
N LEU A 157 1.44 -7.30 -6.28
CA LEU A 157 1.93 -7.57 -7.63
C LEU A 157 2.77 -6.41 -8.17
N ASP A 158 3.65 -6.71 -9.11
CA ASP A 158 4.42 -5.74 -9.88
C ASP A 158 4.56 -6.19 -11.34
N ILE A 159 4.90 -5.25 -12.21
CA ILE A 159 4.99 -5.47 -13.65
C ILE A 159 6.33 -4.96 -14.14
N ASP A 160 7.09 -5.83 -14.80
CA ASP A 160 8.28 -5.44 -15.53
C ASP A 160 7.88 -4.53 -16.70
N SER A 161 8.35 -3.28 -16.64
CA SER A 161 8.00 -2.24 -17.61
C SER A 161 8.54 -2.47 -19.01
N GLN A 162 9.55 -3.34 -19.18
CA GLN A 162 10.16 -3.65 -20.48
C GLN A 162 9.50 -4.86 -21.13
N THR A 163 9.21 -5.90 -20.34
CA THR A 163 8.72 -7.19 -20.86
C THR A 163 7.22 -7.36 -20.70
N GLY A 164 6.59 -6.60 -19.81
CA GLY A 164 5.19 -6.79 -19.41
C GLY A 164 4.96 -8.03 -18.55
N MET A 165 6.03 -8.70 -18.07
CA MET A 165 5.91 -9.84 -17.17
C MET A 165 5.33 -9.41 -15.81
N ILE A 166 4.39 -10.20 -15.32
CA ILE A 166 3.68 -9.93 -14.07
C ILE A 166 4.23 -10.85 -12.99
N TYR A 167 4.63 -10.25 -11.87
CA TYR A 167 5.07 -10.94 -10.68
C TYR A 167 4.04 -10.66 -9.58
N PHE A 168 3.57 -11.68 -8.89
CA PHE A 168 2.64 -11.50 -7.79
C PHE A 168 2.91 -12.52 -6.69
N THR A 169 2.42 -12.20 -5.50
CA THR A 169 2.63 -13.01 -4.30
C THR A 169 1.35 -13.73 -3.91
N ASP A 170 1.47 -14.97 -3.46
CA ASP A 170 0.49 -15.66 -2.62
C ASP A 170 1.05 -15.70 -1.18
N SER A 171 0.46 -14.88 -0.30
CA SER A 171 0.98 -14.65 1.06
C SER A 171 0.91 -15.90 1.93
N SER A 172 -0.01 -16.83 1.65
CA SER A 172 -0.08 -18.09 2.37
C SER A 172 -0.88 -19.13 1.61
N THR A 173 -0.26 -20.29 1.37
CA THR A 173 -0.94 -21.49 0.85
C THR A 173 -1.75 -22.24 1.91
N ARG A 174 -1.66 -21.83 3.19
CA ARG A 174 -2.30 -22.53 4.33
C ARG A 174 -3.41 -21.72 4.99
N PHE A 175 -3.19 -20.42 5.15
CA PHE A 175 -4.08 -19.55 5.90
C PHE A 175 -4.75 -18.56 4.96
N GLN A 176 -6.07 -18.71 4.80
CA GLN A 176 -6.86 -17.71 4.08
C GLN A 176 -6.93 -16.40 4.89
N ARG A 177 -7.03 -15.25 4.21
CA ARG A 177 -7.15 -13.92 4.82
C ARG A 177 -8.27 -13.85 5.88
N SER A 178 -9.40 -14.49 5.63
CA SER A 178 -10.55 -14.55 6.56
C SER A 178 -10.25 -15.30 7.87
N HIS A 179 -9.22 -16.16 7.92
CA HIS A 179 -8.81 -16.87 9.13
C HIS A 179 -8.01 -16.00 10.12
N LYS A 180 -8.05 -14.66 10.01
CA LYS A 180 -7.49 -13.72 11.00
C LYS A 180 -8.13 -13.93 12.38
N LYS A 181 -7.61 -14.91 13.13
CA LYS A 181 -7.67 -15.05 14.59
C LYS A 181 -6.31 -14.79 15.25
N LEU A 182 -5.35 -14.25 14.50
CA LEU A 182 -3.97 -13.97 14.89
C LEU A 182 -3.65 -12.59 14.29
N GLN A 183 -3.34 -11.49 14.98
CA GLN A 183 -2.94 -11.21 16.36
C GLN A 183 -3.30 -9.75 16.70
N ASP A 184 -4.49 -9.47 17.25
CA ASP A 184 -4.78 -8.11 17.77
C ASP A 184 -4.38 -7.96 19.25
N GLN A 185 -3.65 -8.92 19.83
CA GLN A 185 -3.26 -8.89 21.25
C GLN A 185 -1.80 -8.51 21.53
N VAL A 186 -1.04 -8.07 20.53
CA VAL A 186 0.35 -7.64 20.75
C VAL A 186 0.58 -6.14 20.49
N ILE A 187 -0.29 -5.46 19.73
CA ILE A 187 -0.05 -4.08 19.28
C ILE A 187 -0.32 -3.03 20.39
N ASP A 188 -1.29 -3.26 21.28
CA ASP A 188 -1.62 -2.28 22.33
C ASP A 188 -0.58 -2.18 23.47
N LYS A 189 0.46 -3.03 23.49
CA LYS A 189 1.52 -2.99 24.52
C LYS A 189 2.86 -2.42 24.03
N ILE A 190 3.01 -2.12 22.73
CA ILE A 190 4.27 -1.59 22.16
C ILE A 190 4.18 -0.08 21.86
N ALA A 191 3.01 0.55 22.02
CA ALA A 191 2.81 2.00 21.88
C ALA A 191 3.52 2.88 22.93
N SER A 192 4.47 2.33 23.69
CA SER A 192 5.31 3.05 24.66
C SER A 192 6.63 3.59 24.10
N TRP A 193 6.90 3.40 22.80
CA TRP A 193 8.03 4.01 22.12
C TRP A 193 7.53 5.21 21.30
N GLY A 194 7.92 6.43 21.68
CA GLY A 194 7.37 7.69 21.16
C GLY A 194 7.62 8.02 19.68
N LYS A 195 7.98 7.04 18.83
CA LYS A 195 8.08 7.17 17.37
C LYS A 195 7.27 6.06 16.70
N ASP A 196 6.45 6.42 15.73
CA ASP A 196 5.54 5.52 15.01
C ASP A 196 5.71 5.72 13.49
N PRO A 197 6.82 5.23 12.89
CA PRO A 197 7.05 5.43 11.47
C PRO A 197 6.02 4.66 10.63
N VAL A 198 5.22 5.39 9.85
CA VAL A 198 4.17 4.81 8.99
C VAL A 198 4.55 4.80 7.51
N ALA A 199 5.42 5.73 7.08
CA ALA A 199 6.03 5.74 5.75
C ALA A 199 7.44 6.35 5.85
N SER A 200 8.39 5.79 5.12
CA SER A 200 9.79 6.24 5.10
C SER A 200 10.24 6.45 3.67
N LYS A 201 10.80 7.62 3.37
CA LYS A 201 11.47 7.92 2.10
C LYS A 201 12.97 7.74 2.30
N LEU A 202 13.59 6.99 1.40
CA LEU A 202 15.02 6.69 1.40
C LEU A 202 15.66 7.17 0.10
N ASP A 203 16.95 7.50 0.12
CA ASP A 203 17.76 7.71 -1.08
C ASP A 203 18.29 6.38 -1.66
N GLU A 204 19.02 6.44 -2.78
CA GLU A 204 19.56 5.27 -3.47
C GLU A 204 20.62 4.53 -2.63
N GLU A 205 21.28 5.22 -1.71
CA GLU A 205 22.24 4.68 -0.76
C GLU A 205 21.57 4.02 0.46
N GLY A 206 20.25 4.12 0.59
CA GLY A 206 19.47 3.56 1.68
C GLY A 206 19.45 4.43 2.95
N ASN A 207 19.84 5.70 2.86
CA ASN A 207 19.67 6.65 3.96
C ASN A 207 18.22 7.12 4.03
N ILE A 208 17.70 7.23 5.25
CA ILE A 208 16.37 7.79 5.48
C ILE A 208 16.43 9.31 5.29
N VAL A 209 15.77 9.81 4.25
CA VAL A 209 15.69 11.25 3.95
C VAL A 209 14.48 11.91 4.61
N GLN A 210 13.38 11.17 4.78
CA GLN A 210 12.15 11.68 5.39
C GLN A 210 11.33 10.54 5.99
N VAL A 211 10.66 10.84 7.11
CA VAL A 211 9.74 9.91 7.79
C VAL A 211 8.42 10.61 8.02
N LEU A 212 7.34 9.91 7.68
CA LEU A 212 6.00 10.21 8.18
C LEU A 212 5.81 9.45 9.49
N ASP A 213 5.70 10.18 10.60
CA ASP A 213 5.47 9.63 11.93
C ASP A 213 3.97 9.75 12.28
N GLY A 214 3.34 8.62 12.55
CA GLY A 214 1.94 8.49 12.94
C GLY A 214 1.67 9.03 14.35
N LYS A 215 2.72 9.25 15.15
CA LYS A 215 2.68 9.71 16.55
C LYS A 215 1.82 8.82 17.46
N GLY A 216 1.62 7.55 17.09
CA GLY A 216 0.70 6.63 17.78
C GLY A 216 -0.77 7.05 17.69
N GLY A 217 -1.09 8.01 16.83
CA GLY A 217 -2.42 8.56 16.65
C GLY A 217 -3.31 7.68 15.78
N ALA A 218 -4.62 7.90 15.88
CA ALA A 218 -5.57 7.17 15.05
C ALA A 218 -5.43 7.50 13.56
N THR A 219 -4.97 8.70 13.18
CA THR A 219 -4.97 9.18 11.79
C THR A 219 -4.21 8.25 10.83
N PHE A 220 -3.01 7.83 11.20
CA PHE A 220 -2.12 7.04 10.35
C PHE A 220 -1.98 5.58 10.81
N ASN A 221 -2.91 5.08 11.64
CA ASN A 221 -2.88 3.66 11.97
C ASN A 221 -3.36 2.82 10.77
N SER A 222 -2.76 1.64 10.61
CA SER A 222 -3.12 0.69 9.53
C SER A 222 -3.01 1.28 8.12
N ILE A 223 -2.01 2.12 7.85
CA ILE A 223 -1.60 2.46 6.48
C ILE A 223 -1.09 1.17 5.82
N SER A 224 -1.61 0.87 4.63
CA SER A 224 -1.29 -0.36 3.89
C SER A 224 -0.49 -0.09 2.62
N ASP A 225 -0.57 1.12 2.08
CA ASP A 225 0.06 1.46 0.81
C ASP A 225 0.43 2.95 0.76
N VAL A 226 1.46 3.27 -0.01
CA VAL A 226 1.91 4.65 -0.25
C VAL A 226 2.39 4.80 -1.68
N GLU A 227 1.91 5.83 -2.37
CA GLU A 227 2.33 6.16 -3.73
C GLU A 227 2.61 7.65 -3.86
N GLU A 228 3.81 8.00 -4.35
CA GLU A 228 4.15 9.38 -4.74
C GLU A 228 3.67 9.63 -6.16
N HIS A 229 2.80 10.63 -6.35
CA HIS A 229 2.33 11.04 -7.66
C HIS A 229 2.11 12.55 -7.74
N ASN A 230 2.72 13.19 -8.74
CA ASN A 230 2.61 14.63 -9.00
C ASN A 230 2.84 15.54 -7.78
N GLY A 231 3.90 15.27 -7.00
CA GLY A 231 4.23 16.07 -5.81
C GLY A 231 3.25 15.86 -4.64
N SER A 232 2.64 14.68 -4.57
CA SER A 232 1.77 14.31 -3.45
C SER A 232 1.96 12.85 -3.09
N LEU A 233 1.93 12.55 -1.79
CA LEU A 233 1.87 11.20 -1.26
C LEU A 233 0.41 10.81 -1.03
N TRP A 234 0.02 9.70 -1.64
CA TRP A 234 -1.29 9.09 -1.50
C TRP A 234 -1.17 7.89 -0.58
N LEU A 235 -2.01 7.82 0.44
CA LEU A 235 -1.93 6.82 1.51
C LEU A 235 -3.17 5.94 1.50
N GLY A 236 -2.96 4.65 1.25
CA GLY A 236 -3.94 3.60 1.39
C GLY A 236 -4.06 3.14 2.85
N SER A 237 -5.15 2.49 3.18
CA SER A 237 -5.34 1.86 4.48
C SER A 237 -6.14 0.58 4.39
N ALA A 238 -5.83 -0.36 5.29
CA ALA A 238 -6.62 -1.57 5.44
C ALA A 238 -8.01 -1.33 6.04
N VAL A 239 -8.25 -0.20 6.72
CA VAL A 239 -9.46 0.03 7.52
C VAL A 239 -10.06 1.42 7.46
N LYS A 240 -9.34 2.45 6.97
CA LYS A 240 -9.86 3.82 6.97
C LYS A 240 -11.03 4.03 6.01
N PRO A 241 -11.99 4.94 6.32
CA PRO A 241 -13.04 5.34 5.39
C PRO A 241 -12.60 6.38 4.35
N TYR A 242 -11.31 6.69 4.27
CA TYR A 242 -10.77 7.74 3.39
C TYR A 242 -9.40 7.34 2.84
N VAL A 243 -9.01 7.97 1.73
CA VAL A 243 -7.63 8.00 1.23
C VAL A 243 -6.92 9.20 1.85
N GLY A 244 -5.72 8.97 2.40
CA GLY A 244 -4.89 10.06 2.92
C GLY A 244 -4.11 10.74 1.80
N LEU A 245 -3.97 12.06 1.86
CA LEU A 245 -3.24 12.86 0.89
C LEU A 245 -2.33 13.85 1.60
N ILE A 246 -1.03 13.82 1.29
CA ILE A 246 -0.03 14.79 1.78
C ILE A 246 0.62 15.46 0.58
N LYS A 247 0.56 16.79 0.50
CA LYS A 247 1.31 17.56 -0.50
C LYS A 247 2.76 17.74 -0.07
N ILE A 248 3.70 17.41 -0.95
CA ILE A 248 5.15 17.45 -0.72
C ILE A 248 5.88 18.38 -1.69
#